data_AF-A0A7S7NJQ1-F1
#
_entry.id   AF-A0A7S7NJQ1-F1
#
_cell.length_a   1.000
_cell.length_b   1.000
_cell.length_c   1.000
_cell.angle_alpha   90.00
_cell.angle_beta   90.00
_cell.angle_gamma   90.00
#
_symmetry.space_group_name_H-M   'P 1'
#
loop_
_entity.id
_entity.type
_entity.pdbx_description
1 polymer ?
#
loop_
_entity_poly.entity_id
_entity_poly.type
_entity_poly.pdbx_seq_one_letter_code
_entity_poly.pdbx_strand_id
1 'polypeptide(L)'
;MIPFRVTLQSGIPVHEQVAFEAKKAMISGRLRPGDPFPSVRALSKAMKIHPNTAQKVVAQLTAEGLLEVRPGIGTVVLAPPPGTRSERGQLLGREVEQLTVEARKLGLTRQQLHDAIDEHWLLLEPVPEEKA
;
A
#
# COMPACT_ATOMS: atom_id res chain seq x y z
N MET A 1 -18.43 0.93 2.86
CA MET A 1 -17.83 1.76 1.80
C MET A 1 -16.36 1.37 1.70
N ILE A 2 -15.73 1.33 0.53
CA ILE A 2 -14.29 1.02 0.44
C ILE A 2 -13.48 2.29 0.74
N PRO A 3 -12.48 2.25 1.64
CA PRO A 3 -11.74 3.44 2.09
C PRO A 3 -10.65 3.92 1.12
N PHE A 4 -10.55 3.33 -0.07
CA PHE A 4 -9.59 3.69 -1.10
C PHE A 4 -10.16 3.44 -2.50
N ARG A 5 -9.57 4.08 -3.50
CA ARG A 5 -9.93 3.94 -4.92
C ARG A 5 -8.68 3.57 -5.71
N VAL A 6 -8.88 2.87 -6.84
CA VAL A 6 -7.80 2.45 -7.72
C VAL A 6 -8.13 2.93 -9.14
N THR A 7 -7.19 3.64 -9.76
CA THR A 7 -7.22 3.94 -11.19
C THR A 7 -6.28 2.96 -11.87
N LEU A 8 -6.83 1.99 -12.58
CA LEU A 8 -6.05 0.92 -13.19
C LEU A 8 -5.21 1.44 -14.35
N GLN A 9 -3.91 1.15 -14.31
CA GLN A 9 -2.93 1.47 -15.34
C GLN A 9 -2.52 0.20 -16.09
N SER A 10 -2.30 0.31 -17.39
CA SER A 10 -1.77 -0.78 -18.21
C SER A 10 -0.30 -1.04 -17.88
N GLY A 11 0.12 -2.30 -17.94
CA GLY A 11 1.53 -2.69 -17.73
C GLY A 11 1.91 -3.10 -16.30
N ILE A 12 1.04 -2.88 -15.31
CA ILE A 12 1.21 -3.38 -13.94
C ILE A 12 0.09 -4.38 -13.64
N PRO A 13 0.36 -5.55 -13.03
CA PRO A 13 -0.68 -6.47 -12.62
C PRO A 13 -1.72 -5.82 -11.70
N VAL A 14 -3.02 -6.03 -11.99
CA VAL A 14 -4.13 -5.39 -11.25
C VAL A 14 -4.07 -5.61 -9.74
N HIS A 15 -3.70 -6.82 -9.31
CA HIS A 15 -3.59 -7.13 -7.88
C HIS A 15 -2.51 -6.29 -7.16
N GLU A 16 -1.38 -6.02 -7.82
CA GLU A 16 -0.31 -5.19 -7.26
C GLU A 16 -0.77 -3.74 -7.12
N GLN A 17 -1.48 -3.20 -8.11
CA GLN A 17 -2.03 -1.84 -8.06
C GLN A 17 -3.05 -1.69 -6.92
N VAL A 18 -3.93 -2.67 -6.74
CA VAL A 18 -4.94 -2.63 -5.66
C VAL A 18 -4.29 -2.80 -4.28
N ALA A 19 -3.29 -3.68 -4.15
CA ALA A 19 -2.53 -3.84 -2.91
C ALA A 19 -1.75 -2.56 -2.56
N PHE A 20 -1.19 -1.87 -3.57
CA PHE A 20 -0.50 -0.61 -3.39
C PHE A 20 -1.41 0.50 -2.86
N GLU A 21 -2.61 0.69 -3.44
CA GLU A 21 -3.56 1.69 -2.94
C GLU A 21 -4.10 1.35 -1.54
N ALA A 22 -4.28 0.06 -1.24
CA ALA A 22 -4.64 -0.38 0.11
C ALA A 22 -3.54 0.01 1.13
N LYS A 23 -2.26 -0.20 0.79
CA LYS A 23 -1.11 0.20 1.60
C LYS A 23 -1.07 1.72 1.82
N LYS A 24 -1.30 2.51 0.77
CA LYS A 24 -1.40 3.98 0.89
C LYS A 24 -2.51 4.41 1.85
N ALA A 25 -3.66 3.74 1.82
CA ALA A 25 -4.75 4.02 2.75
C ALA A 25 -4.40 3.67 4.20
N MET A 26 -3.61 2.61 4.42
CA MET A 26 -3.12 2.27 5.76
C MET A 26 -2.11 3.30 6.27
N ILE A 27 -1.14 3.70 5.43
CA ILE A 27 -0.10 4.67 5.78
C ILE A 27 -0.69 6.05 6.09
N SER A 28 -1.64 6.50 5.28
CA SER A 28 -2.33 7.79 5.48
C SER A 28 -3.38 7.77 6.61
N GLY A 29 -3.54 6.64 7.31
CA GLY A 29 -4.47 6.51 8.43
C GLY A 29 -5.95 6.36 8.05
N ARG A 30 -6.30 6.26 6.76
CA ARG A 30 -7.67 5.98 6.29
C ARG A 30 -8.12 4.54 6.57
N LEU A 31 -7.15 3.65 6.76
CA LEU A 31 -7.34 2.28 7.25
C LEU A 31 -6.45 2.10 8.47
N ARG A 32 -7.04 2.07 9.67
CA ARG A 32 -6.29 1.99 10.92
C ARG A 32 -6.16 0.54 11.37
N PRO A 33 -5.11 0.21 12.14
CA PRO A 33 -5.03 -1.09 12.81
C PRO A 33 -6.30 -1.39 13.60
N GLY A 34 -6.85 -2.60 13.40
CA GLY A 34 -8.12 -3.03 13.97
C GLY A 34 -9.35 -2.78 13.09
N ASP A 35 -9.26 -1.91 12.08
CA ASP A 35 -10.38 -1.68 11.16
C ASP A 35 -10.66 -2.94 10.32
N PRO A 36 -11.93 -3.21 9.97
CA PRO A 36 -12.27 -4.29 9.05
C PRO A 36 -11.81 -3.95 7.63
N PHE A 37 -11.11 -4.89 7.00
CA PHE A 37 -10.74 -4.80 5.59
C PHE A 37 -11.85 -5.35 4.68
N PRO A 38 -12.09 -4.77 3.49
CA PRO A 38 -13.09 -5.27 2.57
C PRO A 38 -12.91 -6.76 2.22
N SER A 39 -13.99 -7.53 2.28
CA SER A 39 -13.96 -8.92 1.83
C SER A 39 -13.63 -9.04 0.33
N VAL A 40 -13.15 -10.20 -0.10
CA VAL A 40 -12.87 -10.51 -1.52
C VAL A 40 -14.07 -10.14 -2.42
N ARG A 41 -15.29 -10.46 -1.97
CA ARG A 41 -16.53 -10.14 -2.70
C ARG A 41 -16.77 -8.63 -2.77
N ALA A 42 -16.58 -7.92 -1.67
CA ALA A 42 -16.74 -6.46 -1.63
C ALA A 42 -15.71 -5.76 -2.51
N LEU A 43 -14.45 -6.19 -2.44
CA LEU A 43 -13.34 -5.67 -3.23
C LEU A 43 -13.55 -5.91 -4.73
N SER A 44 -13.93 -7.13 -5.12
CA SER A 44 -14.29 -7.48 -6.50
C SER A 44 -15.39 -6.57 -7.05
N LYS A 45 -16.48 -6.38 -6.29
CA LYS A 45 -17.64 -5.58 -6.73
C LYS A 45 -17.29 -4.10 -6.88
N ALA A 46 -16.61 -3.52 -5.89
CA ALA A 46 -16.31 -2.10 -5.88
C ALA A 46 -15.24 -1.70 -6.90
N MET A 47 -14.21 -2.54 -7.08
CA MET A 47 -13.12 -2.28 -8.01
C MET A 47 -13.38 -2.86 -9.41
N LYS A 48 -14.49 -3.57 -9.61
CA LYS A 48 -14.82 -4.29 -10.85
C LYS A 48 -13.69 -5.22 -11.31
N ILE A 49 -13.04 -5.89 -10.36
CA ILE A 49 -11.96 -6.85 -10.61
C ILE A 49 -12.45 -8.29 -10.42
N HIS A 50 -11.79 -9.24 -11.07
CA HIS A 50 -12.09 -10.65 -10.92
C HIS A 50 -11.90 -11.13 -9.46
N PRO A 51 -12.77 -11.99 -8.90
CA PRO A 51 -12.65 -12.49 -7.53
C PRO A 51 -11.27 -13.09 -7.19
N ASN A 52 -10.69 -13.88 -8.11
CA ASN A 52 -9.33 -14.42 -7.92
C ASN A 52 -8.27 -13.32 -7.78
N THR A 53 -8.43 -12.19 -8.49
CA THR A 53 -7.53 -11.04 -8.36
C THR A 53 -7.70 -10.38 -6.99
N ALA A 54 -8.94 -10.20 -6.53
CA ALA A 54 -9.22 -9.70 -5.19
C ALA A 54 -8.67 -10.64 -4.08
N GLN A 55 -8.72 -11.96 -4.30
CA GLN A 55 -8.11 -12.93 -3.40
C GLN A 55 -6.58 -12.79 -3.35
N LYS A 56 -5.92 -12.58 -4.50
CA LYS A 56 -4.48 -12.31 -4.56
C LYS A 56 -4.09 -11.08 -3.76
N VAL A 57 -4.89 -10.00 -3.82
CA VAL A 57 -4.66 -8.79 -3.01
C VAL A 57 -4.67 -9.12 -1.52
N VAL A 58 -5.72 -9.78 -1.04
CA VAL A 58 -5.84 -10.13 0.38
C VAL A 58 -4.71 -11.08 0.81
N ALA A 59 -4.38 -12.06 -0.02
CA ALA A 59 -3.29 -13.01 0.26
C ALA A 59 -1.93 -12.31 0.34
N GLN A 60 -1.64 -11.39 -0.58
CA GLN A 60 -0.42 -10.58 -0.58
C GLN A 60 -0.31 -9.75 0.70
N LEU A 61 -1.35 -8.97 1.04
CA LEU A 61 -1.33 -8.11 2.22
C LEU A 61 -1.29 -8.91 3.53
N THR A 62 -1.83 -10.13 3.55
CA THR A 62 -1.71 -11.05 4.69
C THR A 62 -0.27 -11.57 4.80
N ALA A 63 0.36 -11.96 3.69
CA ALA A 63 1.76 -12.41 3.68
C ALA A 63 2.75 -11.30 4.08
N GLU A 64 2.43 -10.04 3.76
CA GLU A 64 3.16 -8.85 4.19
C GLU A 64 2.92 -8.49 5.67
N GLY A 65 2.04 -9.21 6.39
CA GLY A 65 1.74 -8.98 7.79
C GLY A 65 0.88 -7.72 8.05
N LEU A 66 0.21 -7.20 7.01
CA LEU A 66 -0.63 -6.00 7.09
C LEU A 66 -2.10 -6.34 7.35
N LEU A 67 -2.51 -7.57 7.07
CA LEU A 67 -3.85 -8.08 7.32
C LEU A 67 -3.83 -9.40 8.09
N GLU A 68 -4.90 -9.66 8.82
CA GLU A 68 -5.16 -10.96 9.45
C GLU A 68 -6.58 -11.42 9.10
N VAL A 69 -6.74 -12.70 8.76
CA VAL A 69 -8.07 -13.31 8.57
C VAL A 69 -8.52 -13.93 9.89
N ARG A 70 -9.55 -13.37 10.51
CA ARG A 70 -10.13 -13.86 11.76
C ARG A 70 -11.46 -14.60 11.50
N PRO A 71 -11.58 -15.87 11.93
CA PRO A 71 -12.84 -16.62 11.80
C PRO A 71 -14.01 -15.86 12.44
N GLY A 72 -15.15 -15.77 11.74
CA GLY A 72 -16.36 -15.09 12.21
C GLY A 72 -16.34 -13.56 12.19
N ILE A 73 -15.16 -12.94 12.10
CA ILE A 73 -14.99 -11.48 12.08
C ILE A 73 -14.70 -10.97 10.65
N GLY A 74 -13.94 -11.74 9.88
CA GLY A 74 -13.47 -11.36 8.55
C GLY A 74 -12.00 -10.94 8.56
N THR A 75 -11.60 -10.14 7.58
CA THR A 75 -10.22 -9.66 7.45
C THR A 75 -10.06 -8.35 8.21
N VAL A 76 -9.01 -8.21 9.02
CA VAL A 76 -8.73 -7.01 9.83
C VAL A 76 -7.35 -6.46 9.52
N VAL A 77 -7.18 -5.14 9.63
CA VAL A 77 -5.90 -4.45 9.44
C VAL A 77 -5.02 -4.63 10.67
N LEU A 78 -3.75 -4.95 10.47
CA LEU A 78 -2.74 -5.08 11.51
C LEU A 78 -1.92 -3.80 11.67
N ALA A 79 -1.34 -3.63 12.86
CA ALA A 79 -0.28 -2.63 13.03
C ALA A 79 0.97 -3.11 12.26
N PRO A 80 1.73 -2.20 11.63
CA PRO A 80 3.00 -2.56 11.00
C PRO A 80 3.88 -3.30 12.01
N PRO A 81 4.56 -4.38 11.59
CA PRO A 81 5.38 -5.15 12.50
C PRO A 81 6.45 -4.26 13.16
N PRO A 82 6.68 -4.38 14.48
CA PRO A 82 7.78 -3.67 15.12
C PRO A 82 9.09 -4.18 14.54
N GLY A 83 9.95 -3.26 14.09
CA GLY A 83 11.29 -3.57 13.62
C GLY A 83 12.24 -2.47 14.04
N THR A 84 13.52 -2.77 14.20
CA THR A 84 14.57 -1.79 14.40
C THR A 84 14.71 -0.89 13.17
N ARG A 85 15.32 0.30 13.34
CA ARG A 85 15.61 1.20 12.22
C ARG A 85 16.46 0.51 11.13
N SER A 86 17.38 -0.36 11.54
CA SER A 86 18.25 -1.11 10.64
C SER A 86 17.47 -2.12 9.81
N GLU A 87 16.58 -2.90 10.43
CA GLU A 87 15.75 -3.87 9.72
C GLU A 87 14.82 -3.17 8.71
N ARG A 88 14.21 -2.04 9.10
CA ARG A 88 13.39 -1.23 8.19
C ARG A 88 14.20 -0.68 7.00
N GLY A 89 15.43 -0.24 7.25
CA GLY A 89 16.33 0.24 6.19
C GLY A 89 16.76 -0.86 5.23
N GLN A 90 17.00 -2.07 5.73
CA GLN A 90 17.35 -3.24 4.92
C GLN A 90 16.17 -3.68 4.04
N LEU A 91 14.95 -3.64 4.56
CA LEU A 91 13.73 -3.99 3.82
C LEU A 91 13.46 -3.09 2.61
N LEU A 92 13.99 -1.86 2.60
CA LEU A 92 13.87 -0.93 1.47
C LEU A 92 15.11 -0.88 0.57
N GLY A 93 16.18 -1.58 0.93
CA GLY A 93 17.47 -1.44 0.23
C GLY A 93 17.37 -1.78 -1.26
N ARG A 94 16.63 -2.82 -1.60
CA ARG A 94 16.46 -3.28 -2.99
C ARG A 94 15.63 -2.30 -3.81
N GLU A 95 14.54 -1.77 -3.25
CA GLU A 95 13.65 -0.80 -3.89
C GLU A 95 14.37 0.52 -4.11
N VAL A 96 15.16 0.98 -3.13
CA VAL A 96 15.98 2.19 -3.24
C VAL A 96 17.06 2.02 -4.32
N GLU A 97 17.72 0.85 -4.37
CA GLU A 97 18.69 0.55 -5.42
C GLU A 97 18.04 0.59 -6.81
N GLN A 98 16.90 -0.09 -6.98
CA GLN A 98 16.18 -0.12 -8.26
C GLN A 98 15.74 1.29 -8.70
N LEU A 99 15.18 2.09 -7.78
CA LEU A 99 14.79 3.47 -8.05
C LEU A 99 15.99 4.32 -8.45
N THR A 100 17.12 4.16 -7.77
CA THR A 100 18.36 4.90 -8.05
C THR A 100 18.92 4.56 -9.44
N VAL A 101 18.90 3.27 -9.82
CA VAL A 101 19.34 2.83 -11.15
C VAL A 101 18.47 3.43 -12.25
N GLU A 102 17.14 3.41 -12.11
CA GLU A 102 16.24 3.98 -13.09
C GLU A 102 16.36 5.51 -13.17
N ALA A 103 16.47 6.21 -12.04
CA ALA A 103 16.70 7.65 -12.02
C ALA A 103 17.99 8.03 -12.76
N ARG A 104 19.08 7.27 -12.54
CA ARG A 104 20.36 7.47 -13.23
C ARG A 104 20.27 7.19 -14.73
N LYS A 105 19.56 6.14 -15.15
CA LYS A 105 19.32 5.83 -16.58
C LYS A 105 18.54 6.94 -17.29
N LEU A 106 17.62 7.59 -16.58
CA LEU A 106 16.83 8.72 -17.08
C LEU A 106 17.57 10.07 -16.99
N GLY A 107 18.80 10.10 -16.48
CA GLY A 107 19.62 11.32 -16.40
C GLY A 107 19.23 12.26 -15.26
N LEU A 108 18.46 11.81 -14.27
CA LEU A 108 18.13 12.62 -13.10
C LEU A 108 19.37 12.85 -12.24
N THR A 109 19.50 14.08 -11.74
CA THR A 109 20.46 14.40 -10.69
C THR A 109 20.00 13.82 -9.35
N ARG A 110 20.95 13.66 -8.42
CA ARG A 110 20.62 13.29 -7.04
C ARG A 110 19.56 14.23 -6.45
N GLN A 111 19.69 15.54 -6.63
CA GLN A 111 18.76 16.51 -6.06
C GLN A 111 17.33 16.31 -6.58
N GLN A 112 17.17 16.17 -7.90
CA GLN A 112 15.86 15.91 -8.51
C GLN A 112 15.20 14.62 -8.02
N LEU A 113 16.00 13.58 -7.75
CA LEU A 113 15.48 12.34 -7.15
C LEU A 113 15.00 12.56 -5.71
N HIS A 114 15.76 13.30 -4.89
CA HIS A 114 15.34 13.65 -3.52
C HIS A 114 14.07 14.50 -3.54
N ASP A 115 14.01 15.54 -4.37
CA ASP A 115 12.83 16.43 -4.48
C ASP A 115 11.58 15.64 -4.87
N ALA A 116 11.69 14.70 -5.82
CA ALA A 116 10.58 13.84 -6.23
C ALA A 116 10.12 12.88 -5.11
N ILE A 117 11.06 12.32 -4.33
CA ILE A 117 10.73 11.49 -3.17
C ILE A 117 10.01 12.33 -2.12
N ASP A 118 10.49 13.54 -1.83
CA ASP A 118 9.90 14.44 -0.84
C ASP A 118 8.46 14.84 -1.23
N GLU A 119 8.22 15.16 -2.50
CA GLU A 119 6.87 15.42 -3.01
C GLU A 119 5.92 14.23 -2.76
N HIS A 120 6.36 13.02 -3.08
CA HIS A 120 5.54 11.82 -2.89
C HIS A 120 5.36 11.46 -1.41
N TRP A 121 6.35 11.77 -0.56
CA TRP A 121 6.27 11.57 0.87
C TRP A 121 5.16 12.43 1.50
N LEU A 122 5.11 13.71 1.11
CA LEU A 122 4.10 14.66 1.60
C LEU A 122 2.68 14.26 1.18
N LEU A 123 2.50 13.65 0.00
CA LEU A 123 1.19 13.14 -0.45
C LEU A 123 0.65 11.98 0.41
N LEU A 124 1.50 11.37 1.24
CA LEU A 124 1.15 10.26 2.12
C LEU A 124 1.00 10.68 3.59
N GLU A 125 1.28 11.94 3.94
CA GLU A 125 1.05 12.42 5.30
C GLU A 125 -0.45 12.36 5.66
N PRO A 126 -0.79 11.86 6.86
CA PRO A 126 -2.18 11.81 7.29
C PRO A 126 -2.75 13.23 7.40
N VAL A 127 -3.89 13.48 6.75
CA VAL A 127 -4.65 14.72 6.94
C VAL A 127 -5.05 14.80 8.43
N PRO A 128 -4.72 15.88 9.16
CA PRO A 128 -5.19 16.04 10.54
C PRO A 128 -6.72 15.94 10.56
N GLU A 129 -7.27 15.05 11.38
CA GLU A 129 -8.71 14.97 11.60
C GLU A 129 -9.23 16.36 12.01
N GLU A 130 -10.01 17.02 11.14
CA GLU A 130 -10.99 18.01 11.58
C GLU A 130 -11.97 17.26 12.48
N LYS A 131 -11.69 17.29 13.79
CA LYS A 131 -12.62 16.84 14.82
C LYS A 131 -13.87 17.72 14.75
N ALA A 132 -14.96 17.15 14.25
CA ALA A 132 -16.31 17.65 14.45
C ALA A 132 -16.95 16.93 15.64
#